data_AF-A0A7S3U0R7-F1
#
_entry.id   AF-A0A7S3U0R7-F1
#
_cell.length_a   1.000
_cell.length_b   1.000
_cell.length_c   1.000
_cell.angle_alpha   90.00
_cell.angle_beta   90.00
_cell.angle_gamma   90.00
#
_symmetry.space_group_name_H-M   'P 1'
#
loop_
_entity.id
_entity.type
_entity.pdbx_description
1 polymer ?
#
loop_
_entity_poly.entity_id
_entity_poly.type
_entity_poly.pdbx_seq_one_letter_code
_entity_poly.pdbx_strand_id
1 'polypeptide(L)'
;MASSAEHRSIFKLQGGTGKHVDGDVLDPLQCRPFQALVQLSPPPRDPGAQGSLKVLPGFHAASAHFFEVSGLPPPAGGFTPLTEHDHPDLIDEELWTPVARLPARWRDKHSRGELPAPSAAPSARGRAGVVKALRGLAAELRALEGAPLQPGDYVIWDTRLPHTTGDPDALCGHERPRQVFYCAYTLAAECVALSAEQRSCRATGLHTSWAPTAQRHDEATASYVPAPLSELGRALYGYGDGG
;
A
#
# COMPACT_ATOMS: atom_id res chain seq x y z
N MET A 1 -9.31 -23.84 -41.60
CA MET A 1 -8.55 -22.77 -40.92
C MET A 1 -9.02 -22.73 -39.47
N ALA A 2 -8.24 -23.33 -38.57
CA ALA A 2 -8.59 -23.37 -37.16
C ALA A 2 -8.31 -22.01 -36.52
N SER A 3 -9.33 -21.47 -35.87
CA SER A 3 -9.27 -20.28 -35.02
C SER A 3 -8.24 -20.48 -33.92
N SER A 4 -7.14 -19.74 -33.95
CA SER A 4 -6.24 -19.62 -32.81
C SER A 4 -6.93 -18.73 -31.76
N ALA A 5 -7.77 -19.35 -30.94
CA ALA A 5 -8.14 -18.77 -29.67
C ALA A 5 -6.85 -18.63 -28.86
N GLU A 6 -6.26 -17.43 -28.88
CA GLU A 6 -5.17 -17.07 -27.99
C GLU A 6 -5.59 -17.43 -26.58
N HIS A 7 -4.88 -18.40 -26.03
CA HIS A 7 -5.00 -18.80 -24.64
C HIS A 7 -4.53 -17.58 -23.81
N ARG A 8 -5.45 -16.66 -23.51
CA ARG A 8 -5.20 -15.60 -22.53
C ARG A 8 -5.01 -16.33 -21.21
N SER A 9 -3.76 -16.55 -20.84
CA SER A 9 -3.40 -17.05 -19.53
C SER A 9 -3.94 -16.08 -18.48
N ILE A 10 -5.06 -16.44 -17.87
CA ILE A 10 -5.64 -15.69 -16.75
C ILE A 10 -4.73 -15.97 -15.56
N PHE A 11 -3.89 -15.00 -15.23
CA PHE A 11 -3.15 -15.03 -13.97
C PHE A 11 -4.14 -14.75 -12.84
N LYS A 12 -4.26 -15.66 -11.87
CA LYS A 12 -5.03 -15.38 -10.65
C LYS A 12 -4.22 -14.40 -9.82
N LEU A 13 -4.68 -13.15 -9.77
CA LEU A 13 -4.03 -12.05 -9.05
C LEU A 13 -4.51 -12.04 -7.61
N GLN A 14 -3.63 -11.63 -6.68
CA GLN A 14 -4.06 -11.26 -5.33
C GLN A 14 -5.15 -10.19 -5.48
N GLY A 15 -6.33 -10.45 -4.91
CA GLY A 15 -7.42 -9.47 -4.90
C GLY A 15 -6.99 -8.18 -4.20
N GLY A 16 -7.76 -7.09 -4.40
CA GLY A 16 -7.52 -5.84 -3.68
C GLY A 16 -7.50 -6.05 -2.16
N THR A 17 -6.63 -5.33 -1.46
CA THR A 17 -6.48 -5.43 0.01
C THR A 17 -7.63 -4.77 0.77
N GLY A 18 -8.44 -3.95 0.08
CA GLY A 18 -9.33 -2.99 0.73
C GLY A 18 -8.56 -1.86 1.43
N LYS A 19 -9.29 -0.85 1.90
CA LYS A 19 -8.75 0.26 2.69
C LYS A 19 -8.48 -0.20 4.12
N HIS A 20 -7.27 -0.02 4.61
CA HIS A 20 -6.87 -0.48 5.93
C HIS A 20 -5.71 0.33 6.49
N VAL A 21 -5.42 0.11 7.78
CA VAL A 21 -4.25 0.60 8.53
C VAL A 21 -3.54 -0.61 9.12
N ASP A 22 -2.21 -0.62 9.11
CA ASP A 22 -1.41 -1.78 9.57
C ASP A 22 -0.74 -1.58 10.95
N GLY A 23 -0.65 -0.33 11.42
CA GLY A 23 0.07 0.06 12.63
C GLY A 23 -0.85 0.55 13.75
N ASP A 24 -0.31 0.55 14.97
CA ASP A 24 -0.95 1.22 16.10
C ASP A 24 -0.88 2.73 15.86
N VAL A 25 -2.05 3.37 15.78
CA VAL A 25 -2.13 4.82 15.51
C VAL A 25 -1.65 5.67 16.68
N LEU A 26 -1.62 5.10 17.89
CA LEU A 26 -1.21 5.72 19.14
C LEU A 26 0.29 5.59 19.43
N ASP A 27 1.02 4.76 18.67
CA ASP A 27 2.48 4.67 18.83
C ASP A 27 3.11 6.07 18.76
N PRO A 28 4.28 6.32 19.38
CA PRO A 28 4.98 7.61 19.35
C PRO A 28 5.82 7.81 18.08
N LEU A 29 5.97 9.05 17.57
CA LEU A 29 6.53 9.37 16.23
C LEU A 29 7.97 8.88 16.01
N GLN A 30 8.68 8.56 17.09
CA GLN A 30 10.08 8.25 17.11
C GLN A 30 10.24 6.72 17.11
N CYS A 31 11.09 6.18 16.22
CA CYS A 31 11.45 4.75 16.15
C CYS A 31 10.31 3.79 15.75
N ARG A 32 9.61 4.04 14.64
CA ARG A 32 8.46 3.23 14.25
C ARG A 32 8.74 2.17 13.19
N PRO A 33 7.92 1.09 13.16
CA PRO A 33 7.85 0.24 12.00
C PRO A 33 7.44 1.03 10.76
N PHE A 34 7.96 0.62 9.61
CA PHE A 34 7.59 1.15 8.31
C PHE A 34 7.54 0.03 7.30
N GLN A 35 6.81 0.25 6.22
CA GLN A 35 6.71 -0.69 5.12
C GLN A 35 7.41 -0.10 3.91
N ALA A 36 7.99 -0.98 3.10
CA ALA A 36 8.57 -0.64 1.83
C ALA A 36 8.04 -1.58 0.75
N LEU A 37 7.87 -1.02 -0.43
CA LEU A 37 7.48 -1.72 -1.63
C LEU A 37 8.43 -1.32 -2.75
N VAL A 38 9.02 -2.29 -3.42
CA VAL A 38 9.75 -2.09 -4.68
C VAL A 38 8.85 -2.53 -5.82
N GLN A 39 8.64 -1.65 -6.79
CA GLN A 39 7.88 -1.95 -7.99
C GLN A 39 8.73 -2.84 -8.91
N LEU A 40 8.20 -4.00 -9.34
CA LEU A 40 8.92 -4.94 -10.21
C LEU A 40 8.39 -5.00 -11.64
N SER A 41 7.11 -4.64 -11.83
CA SER A 41 6.46 -4.57 -13.14
C SER A 41 6.36 -3.13 -13.65
N PRO A 42 6.38 -2.90 -14.97
CA PRO A 42 6.00 -1.59 -15.51
C PRO A 42 4.54 -1.24 -15.14
N PRO A 43 4.19 0.06 -15.09
CA PRO A 43 2.80 0.44 -14.89
C PRO A 43 1.96 -0.04 -16.08
N PRO A 44 0.68 -0.38 -15.89
CA PRO A 44 -0.19 -0.74 -17.00
C PRO A 44 -0.35 0.43 -17.96
N ARG A 45 -0.67 0.10 -19.22
CA ARG A 45 -0.88 1.07 -20.30
C ARG A 45 -2.06 2.00 -20.04
N ASP A 46 -3.08 1.52 -19.31
CA ASP A 46 -4.18 2.33 -18.84
C ASP A 46 -3.85 2.92 -17.45
N PRO A 47 -3.70 4.25 -17.33
CA PRO A 47 -3.45 4.90 -16.04
C PRO A 47 -4.56 4.70 -15.01
N GLY A 48 -5.81 4.44 -15.43
CA GLY A 48 -6.93 4.17 -14.54
C GLY A 48 -6.91 2.78 -13.91
N ALA A 49 -6.13 1.86 -14.48
CA ALA A 49 -6.11 0.45 -14.10
C ALA A 49 -4.85 0.07 -13.30
N GLN A 50 -4.18 1.04 -12.69
CA GLN A 50 -2.83 0.84 -12.14
C GLN A 50 -2.73 -0.18 -10.99
N GLY A 51 -3.84 -0.60 -10.38
CA GLY A 51 -3.82 -1.50 -9.22
C GLY A 51 -2.81 -1.04 -8.15
N SER A 52 -2.52 0.26 -8.17
CA SER A 52 -1.37 0.86 -7.53
C SER A 52 -1.74 1.14 -6.09
N LEU A 53 -0.70 1.24 -5.27
CA LEU A 53 -0.86 1.67 -3.90
C LEU A 53 -1.54 3.04 -3.89
N LYS A 54 -2.72 3.14 -3.28
CA LYS A 54 -3.33 4.42 -2.90
C LYS A 54 -3.13 4.62 -1.41
N VAL A 55 -2.94 5.87 -1.00
CA VAL A 55 -2.75 6.25 0.40
C VAL A 55 -3.63 7.43 0.78
N LEU A 56 -3.89 7.58 2.08
CA LEU A 56 -4.49 8.78 2.65
C LEU A 56 -3.38 9.73 3.15
N PRO A 57 -2.91 10.68 2.33
CA PRO A 57 -1.72 11.46 2.61
C PRO A 57 -1.87 12.30 3.89
N GLY A 58 -0.81 12.35 4.69
CA GLY A 58 -0.78 13.13 5.94
C GLY A 58 -1.51 12.49 7.13
N PHE A 59 -2.30 11.42 6.93
CA PHE A 59 -3.05 10.81 8.04
C PHE A 59 -2.14 10.30 9.16
N HIS A 60 -1.01 9.67 8.84
CA HIS A 60 -0.04 9.18 9.83
C HIS A 60 0.31 10.26 10.87
N ALA A 61 0.45 11.54 10.47
CA ALA A 61 0.73 12.64 11.37
C ALA A 61 -0.48 13.08 12.22
N ALA A 62 -1.71 12.90 11.72
CA ALA A 62 -2.94 13.30 12.38
C ALA A 62 -3.71 12.14 13.04
N SER A 63 -3.21 10.90 12.92
CA SER A 63 -3.93 9.67 13.22
C SER A 63 -4.44 9.62 14.67
N ALA A 64 -3.55 9.71 15.66
CA ALA A 64 -3.92 9.74 17.08
C ALA A 64 -4.97 10.84 17.38
N HIS A 65 -4.73 12.05 16.89
CA HIS A 65 -5.64 13.19 17.07
C HIS A 65 -7.01 12.94 16.42
N PHE A 66 -7.06 12.35 15.23
CA PHE A 66 -8.31 12.00 14.55
C PHE A 66 -9.15 11.04 15.40
N PHE A 67 -8.56 9.99 15.96
CA PHE A 67 -9.29 9.03 16.80
C PHE A 67 -9.74 9.66 18.11
N GLU A 68 -8.90 10.51 18.72
CA GLU A 68 -9.27 11.30 19.91
C GLU A 68 -10.51 12.17 19.64
N VAL A 69 -10.49 13.01 18.60
CA VAL A 69 -11.60 13.95 18.32
C VAL A 69 -12.82 13.32 17.66
N SER A 70 -12.71 12.08 17.17
CA SER A 70 -13.83 11.34 16.59
C SER A 70 -14.58 10.48 17.60
N GLY A 71 -13.96 10.16 18.73
CA GLY A 71 -14.49 9.22 19.71
C GLY A 71 -14.50 7.76 19.22
N LEU A 72 -13.85 7.48 18.08
CA LEU A 72 -13.74 6.13 17.53
C LEU A 72 -12.62 5.36 18.23
N PRO A 73 -12.74 4.02 18.36
CA PRO A 73 -11.67 3.20 18.88
C PRO A 73 -10.45 3.26 17.93
N PRO A 74 -9.24 3.56 18.43
CA PRO A 74 -8.04 3.62 17.60
C PRO A 74 -7.57 2.20 17.21
N PRO A 75 -7.09 2.00 15.95
CA PRO A 75 -6.37 0.79 15.56
C PRO A 75 -5.17 0.53 16.47
N ALA A 76 -5.08 -0.69 17.02
CA ALA A 76 -4.01 -1.12 17.91
C ALA A 76 -2.87 -1.87 17.18
N GLY A 77 -2.81 -1.75 15.85
CA GLY A 77 -1.85 -2.46 14.99
C GLY A 77 -2.37 -3.76 14.38
N GLY A 78 -1.59 -4.26 13.41
CA GLY A 78 -2.04 -5.31 12.51
C GLY A 78 -3.04 -4.79 11.47
N PHE A 79 -3.48 -5.67 10.57
CA PHE A 79 -4.45 -5.31 9.53
C PHE A 79 -5.79 -4.87 10.16
N THR A 80 -6.06 -3.57 10.12
CA THR A 80 -7.29 -2.96 10.60
C THR A 80 -8.10 -2.42 9.42
N PRO A 81 -9.18 -3.09 9.01
CA PRO A 81 -9.98 -2.66 7.87
C PRO A 81 -10.74 -1.37 8.19
N LEU A 82 -10.76 -0.46 7.23
CA LEU A 82 -11.61 0.72 7.25
C LEU A 82 -12.91 0.39 6.52
N THR A 83 -14.04 0.70 7.15
CA THR A 83 -15.39 0.36 6.68
C THR A 83 -16.23 1.63 6.56
N GLU A 84 -17.23 1.62 5.67
CA GLU A 84 -18.17 2.75 5.51
C GLU A 84 -18.97 3.02 6.79
N HIS A 85 -19.28 1.97 7.55
CA HIS A 85 -20.05 2.07 8.79
C HIS A 85 -19.23 2.70 9.92
N ASP A 86 -18.02 2.20 10.17
CA ASP A 86 -17.24 2.60 11.35
C ASP A 86 -16.38 3.83 11.06
N HIS A 87 -15.99 4.03 9.79
CA HIS A 87 -15.03 5.05 9.37
C HIS A 87 -15.52 5.87 8.16
N PRO A 88 -16.76 6.39 8.13
CA PRO A 88 -17.35 7.01 6.94
C PRO A 88 -16.49 8.16 6.38
N ASP A 89 -15.82 8.91 7.26
CA ASP A 89 -14.94 10.01 6.87
C ASP A 89 -13.68 9.56 6.16
N LEU A 90 -13.18 8.35 6.44
CA LEU A 90 -11.93 7.84 5.88
C LEU A 90 -12.14 7.03 4.60
N ILE A 91 -13.38 6.65 4.28
CA ILE A 91 -13.71 5.93 3.05
C ILE A 91 -13.89 6.88 1.86
N ASP A 92 -14.07 8.18 2.07
CA ASP A 92 -14.19 9.17 1.00
C ASP A 92 -13.01 9.08 0.01
N GLU A 93 -13.27 8.69 -1.25
CA GLU A 93 -12.27 8.58 -2.33
C GLU A 93 -11.52 9.90 -2.59
N GLU A 94 -12.11 11.05 -2.22
CA GLU A 94 -11.41 12.33 -2.30
C GLU A 94 -10.26 12.46 -1.29
N LEU A 95 -10.12 11.55 -0.33
CA LEU A 95 -8.95 11.52 0.54
C LEU A 95 -7.83 10.64 -0.02
N TRP A 96 -8.11 9.76 -0.97
CA TRP A 96 -7.18 8.73 -1.42
C TRP A 96 -6.43 9.17 -2.66
N THR A 97 -5.10 9.12 -2.60
CA THR A 97 -4.22 9.53 -3.70
C THR A 97 -3.38 8.33 -4.16
N PRO A 98 -3.34 8.03 -5.47
CA PRO A 98 -2.39 7.05 -6.00
C PRO A 98 -0.96 7.48 -5.72
N VAL A 99 -0.12 6.54 -5.30
CA VAL A 99 1.31 6.81 -5.14
C VAL A 99 1.97 6.96 -6.50
N ALA A 100 2.69 8.06 -6.66
CA ALA A 100 3.40 8.42 -7.89
C ALA A 100 4.83 8.86 -7.55
N ARG A 101 5.69 8.89 -8.58
CA ARG A 101 7.04 9.43 -8.45
C ARG A 101 6.98 10.92 -8.13
N LEU A 102 7.79 11.33 -7.16
CA LEU A 102 7.96 12.74 -6.86
C LEU A 102 8.47 13.48 -8.12
N PRO A 103 7.86 14.61 -8.50
CA PRO A 103 8.32 15.38 -9.64
C PRO A 103 9.79 15.79 -9.47
N ALA A 104 10.63 15.69 -10.51
CA ALA A 104 12.07 15.97 -10.40
C ALA A 104 12.39 17.33 -9.74
N ARG A 105 11.58 18.34 -10.04
CA ARG A 105 11.65 19.70 -9.46
C ARG A 105 11.48 19.77 -7.94
N TRP A 106 10.99 18.70 -7.29
CA TRP A 106 10.80 18.67 -5.84
C TRP A 106 12.10 18.63 -5.06
N ARG A 107 13.13 17.99 -5.62
CA ARG A 107 14.47 18.04 -5.02
C ARG A 107 14.95 19.48 -4.95
N ASP A 108 14.73 20.24 -6.02
CA ASP A 108 15.12 21.64 -6.10
C ASP A 108 14.23 22.54 -5.23
N LYS A 109 12.93 22.26 -5.15
CA LYS A 109 12.04 22.97 -4.21
C LYS A 109 12.44 22.71 -2.76
N HIS A 110 12.78 21.47 -2.42
CA HIS A 110 13.26 21.11 -1.09
C HIS A 110 14.54 21.84 -0.72
N SER A 111 15.54 21.88 -1.62
CA SER A 111 16.78 22.60 -1.37
C SER A 111 16.59 24.11 -1.21
N ARG A 112 15.52 24.68 -1.78
CA ARG A 112 15.14 26.09 -1.64
C ARG A 112 14.13 26.37 -0.51
N GLY A 113 13.69 25.35 0.23
CA GLY A 113 12.66 25.53 1.27
C GLY A 113 11.27 25.86 0.74
N GLU A 114 10.97 25.55 -0.52
CA GLU A 114 9.72 25.85 -1.23
C GLU A 114 8.74 24.66 -1.24
N LEU A 115 8.97 23.63 -0.40
CA LEU A 115 8.00 22.55 -0.26
C LEU A 115 6.73 23.06 0.45
N PRO A 116 5.56 22.46 0.17
CA PRO A 116 4.34 22.75 0.90
C PRO A 116 4.55 22.63 2.40
N ALA A 117 3.90 23.51 3.15
CA ALA A 117 3.90 23.43 4.60
C ALA A 117 3.34 22.08 5.08
N PRO A 118 3.77 21.57 6.24
CA PRO A 118 3.18 20.37 6.83
C PRO A 118 1.66 20.51 6.96
N SER A 119 0.93 19.39 6.83
CA SER A 119 -0.52 19.38 6.98
C SER A 119 -0.94 20.01 8.31
N ALA A 120 -1.94 20.89 8.25
CA ALA A 120 -2.57 21.44 9.45
C ALA A 120 -3.47 20.44 10.19
N ALA A 121 -3.67 19.24 9.63
CA ALA A 121 -4.56 18.20 10.17
C ALA A 121 -4.32 17.87 11.66
N PRO A 122 -3.07 17.74 12.16
CA PRO A 122 -2.82 17.45 13.57
C PRO A 122 -3.23 18.58 14.53
N SER A 123 -3.45 19.80 14.03
CA SER A 123 -3.81 20.99 14.82
C SER A 123 -5.29 21.39 14.70
N ALA A 124 -6.06 20.65 13.91
CA ALA A 124 -7.46 20.98 13.66
C ALA A 124 -8.32 20.71 14.90
N ARG A 125 -9.26 21.60 15.24
CA ARG A 125 -10.03 21.51 16.51
C ARG A 125 -10.99 20.32 16.62
N GLY A 126 -11.28 19.62 15.53
CA GLY A 126 -12.24 18.52 15.55
C GLY A 126 -12.22 17.69 14.27
N ARG A 127 -12.94 16.57 14.29
CA ARG A 127 -13.00 15.54 13.23
C ARG A 127 -13.16 16.14 11.82
N ALA A 128 -14.17 16.98 11.62
CA ALA A 128 -14.42 17.62 10.33
C ALA A 128 -13.27 18.52 9.86
N GLY A 129 -12.58 19.18 10.79
CA GLY A 129 -11.41 20.01 10.50
C GLY A 129 -10.20 19.17 10.06
N VAL A 130 -9.98 18.02 10.71
CA VAL A 130 -8.95 17.05 10.33
C VAL A 130 -9.21 16.56 8.90
N VAL A 131 -10.42 16.09 8.62
CA VAL A 131 -10.82 15.58 7.29
C VAL A 131 -10.67 16.66 6.22
N LYS A 132 -11.07 17.90 6.51
CA LYS A 132 -10.90 19.02 5.58
C LYS A 132 -9.43 19.27 5.26
N ALA A 133 -8.55 19.25 6.26
CA ALA A 133 -7.12 19.45 6.04
C ALA A 133 -6.47 18.31 5.24
N LEU A 134 -6.88 17.06 5.50
CA LEU A 134 -6.44 15.90 4.72
C LEU A 134 -6.93 15.95 3.27
N ARG A 135 -8.19 16.35 3.03
CA ARG A 135 -8.73 16.56 1.68
C ARG A 135 -7.98 17.65 0.92
N GLY A 136 -7.64 18.75 1.59
CA GLY A 136 -6.80 19.80 1.02
C GLY A 136 -5.44 19.27 0.56
N LEU A 137 -4.76 18.50 1.41
CA LEU A 137 -3.48 17.88 1.06
C LEU A 137 -3.62 16.88 -0.11
N ALA A 138 -4.66 16.05 -0.12
CA ALA A 138 -4.92 15.12 -1.22
C ALA A 138 -5.19 15.84 -2.55
N ALA A 139 -5.88 16.99 -2.52
CA ALA A 139 -6.08 17.82 -3.70
C ALA A 139 -4.77 18.45 -4.20
N GLU A 140 -3.95 18.98 -3.29
CA GLU A 140 -2.62 19.51 -3.62
C GLU A 140 -1.74 18.44 -4.27
N LEU A 141 -1.67 17.24 -3.68
CA LEU A 141 -0.90 16.11 -4.21
C LEU A 141 -1.40 15.62 -5.56
N ARG A 142 -2.70 15.64 -5.83
CA ARG A 142 -3.22 15.30 -7.16
C ARG A 142 -2.95 16.35 -8.22
N ALA A 143 -2.89 17.63 -7.84
CA ALA A 143 -2.49 18.71 -8.75
C ALA A 143 -0.99 18.66 -9.11
N LEU A 144 -0.20 17.93 -8.32
CA LEU A 144 1.19 17.66 -8.61
C LEU A 144 1.23 16.47 -9.57
N GLU A 145 1.33 16.74 -10.87
CA GLU A 145 1.42 15.76 -11.98
C GLU A 145 2.58 14.76 -11.77
N GLY A 146 2.40 13.80 -10.87
CA GLY A 146 3.36 12.76 -10.55
C GLY A 146 3.44 11.75 -11.69
N ALA A 147 4.64 11.30 -12.01
CA ALA A 147 4.82 10.25 -13.01
C ALA A 147 4.47 8.88 -12.40
N PRO A 148 3.93 7.93 -13.17
CA PRO A 148 3.71 6.56 -12.71
C PRO A 148 5.01 5.90 -12.22
N LEU A 149 4.89 5.04 -11.22
CA LEU A 149 6.00 4.21 -10.73
C LEU A 149 6.55 3.32 -11.84
N GLN A 150 7.86 3.13 -11.85
CA GLN A 150 8.63 2.31 -12.77
C GLN A 150 9.27 1.11 -12.04
N PRO A 151 9.65 0.04 -12.75
CA PRO A 151 10.45 -1.03 -12.16
C PRO A 151 11.71 -0.46 -11.48
N GLY A 152 11.95 -0.88 -10.24
CA GLY A 152 13.05 -0.39 -9.41
C GLY A 152 12.73 0.85 -8.56
N ASP A 153 11.62 1.54 -8.81
CA ASP A 153 11.14 2.55 -7.87
C ASP A 153 10.73 1.87 -6.56
N TYR A 154 10.99 2.55 -5.44
CA TYR A 154 10.58 2.10 -4.13
C TYR A 154 9.70 3.14 -3.45
N VAL A 155 8.72 2.65 -2.69
CA VAL A 155 7.82 3.44 -1.85
C VAL A 155 8.08 3.03 -0.42
N ILE A 156 8.17 4.01 0.48
CA ILE A 156 8.30 3.80 1.92
C ILE A 156 7.14 4.54 2.59
N TRP A 157 6.46 3.90 3.53
CA TRP A 157 5.40 4.53 4.30
C TRP A 157 5.34 4.06 5.74
N ASP A 158 4.81 4.93 6.59
CA ASP A 158 4.49 4.68 8.00
C ASP A 158 3.30 3.71 8.08
N THR A 159 3.36 2.72 8.97
CA THR A 159 2.31 1.68 9.10
C THR A 159 0.94 2.23 9.52
N ARG A 160 0.88 3.45 10.07
CA ARG A 160 -0.38 4.15 10.38
C ARG A 160 -1.01 4.83 9.19
N LEU A 161 -0.31 4.90 8.06
CA LEU A 161 -0.83 5.50 6.85
C LEU A 161 -1.90 4.57 6.25
N PRO A 162 -3.17 5.00 6.19
CA PRO A 162 -4.19 4.22 5.53
C PRO A 162 -3.82 4.01 4.07
N HIS A 163 -3.89 2.76 3.63
CA HIS A 163 -3.50 2.38 2.28
C HIS A 163 -4.41 1.27 1.72
N THR A 164 -4.37 1.12 0.40
CA THR A 164 -5.08 0.06 -0.34
C THR A 164 -4.36 -0.20 -1.67
N THR A 165 -4.44 -1.42 -2.19
CA THR A 165 -3.97 -1.75 -3.54
C THR A 165 -5.16 -2.13 -4.44
N GLY A 166 -5.78 -1.13 -5.07
CA GLY A 166 -6.85 -1.30 -6.06
C GLY A 166 -8.09 -2.08 -5.60
N ASP A 167 -9.15 -2.03 -6.42
CA ASP A 167 -10.28 -2.96 -6.28
C ASP A 167 -9.94 -4.30 -6.96
N PRO A 168 -10.46 -5.44 -6.47
CA PRO A 168 -10.18 -6.78 -7.01
C PRO A 168 -10.37 -6.91 -8.54
N ASP A 169 -11.29 -6.14 -9.11
CA ASP A 169 -11.68 -6.26 -10.51
C ASP A 169 -10.80 -5.46 -11.48
N ALA A 170 -10.16 -4.39 -11.01
CA ALA A 170 -9.27 -3.56 -11.85
C ALA A 170 -7.95 -4.29 -12.19
N LEU A 171 -7.57 -5.28 -11.38
CA LEU A 171 -6.39 -6.09 -11.59
C LEU A 171 -6.64 -7.21 -12.62
N CYS A 172 -7.86 -7.74 -12.70
CA CYS A 172 -8.22 -8.94 -13.47
C CYS A 172 -8.23 -8.78 -15.01
N GLY A 173 -7.89 -7.61 -15.55
CA GLY A 173 -8.01 -7.31 -16.98
C GLY A 173 -6.71 -7.22 -17.79
N HIS A 174 -5.55 -7.40 -17.16
CA HIS A 174 -4.27 -7.09 -17.81
C HIS A 174 -3.53 -8.30 -18.37
N GLU A 175 -2.85 -8.09 -19.50
CA GLU A 175 -1.96 -9.08 -20.14
C GLU A 175 -0.81 -9.54 -19.23
N ARG A 176 -0.51 -8.79 -18.15
CA ARG A 176 0.59 -9.08 -17.22
C ARG A 176 0.24 -8.73 -15.77
N PRO A 177 0.66 -9.56 -14.80
CA PRO A 177 0.49 -9.28 -13.38
C PRO A 177 1.35 -8.09 -12.92
N ARG A 178 0.81 -7.30 -12.00
CA ARG A 178 1.61 -6.35 -11.22
C ARG A 178 2.42 -7.15 -10.20
N GLN A 179 3.75 -7.08 -10.29
CA GLN A 179 4.67 -7.68 -9.33
C GLN A 179 5.31 -6.59 -8.48
N VAL A 180 5.41 -6.86 -7.20
CA VAL A 180 6.05 -5.99 -6.21
C VAL A 180 6.86 -6.82 -5.23
N PHE A 181 7.93 -6.24 -4.71
CA PHE A 181 8.69 -6.81 -3.60
C PHE A 181 8.37 -6.03 -2.33
N TYR A 182 7.76 -6.68 -1.37
CA TYR A 182 7.25 -6.04 -0.16
C TYR A 182 8.10 -6.39 1.06
N CYS A 183 8.40 -5.40 1.89
CA CYS A 183 9.16 -5.54 3.12
C CYS A 183 8.48 -4.75 4.24
N ALA A 184 8.32 -5.37 5.41
CA ALA A 184 7.98 -4.68 6.64
C ALA A 184 9.22 -4.61 7.53
N TYR A 185 9.53 -3.42 8.03
CA TYR A 185 10.62 -3.15 8.94
C TYR A 185 10.02 -2.80 10.30
N THR A 186 10.51 -3.43 11.36
CA THR A 186 10.13 -3.15 12.75
C THR A 186 11.36 -3.00 13.63
N LEU A 187 11.20 -2.46 14.84
CA LEU A 187 12.28 -2.39 15.81
C LEU A 187 12.74 -3.79 16.20
N ALA A 188 14.05 -3.97 16.30
CA ALA A 188 14.67 -5.25 16.59
C ALA A 188 14.16 -5.88 17.92
N ALA A 189 13.79 -5.05 18.90
CA ALA A 189 13.25 -5.48 20.18
C ALA A 189 11.89 -6.22 20.08
N GLU A 190 11.13 -6.00 19.01
CA GLU A 190 9.75 -6.51 18.82
C GLU A 190 9.70 -7.69 17.83
N CYS A 191 10.84 -8.11 17.28
CA CYS A 191 10.89 -8.81 15.99
C CYS A 191 10.88 -10.35 16.09
N VAL A 192 10.91 -10.96 17.29
CA VAL A 192 11.09 -12.42 17.42
C VAL A 192 9.86 -13.21 16.94
N ALA A 193 8.66 -12.81 17.38
CA ALA A 193 7.41 -13.50 17.02
C ALA A 193 7.03 -13.28 15.56
N LEU A 194 7.11 -12.02 15.08
CA LEU A 194 6.79 -11.64 13.70
C LEU A 194 7.72 -12.34 12.70
N SER A 195 9.02 -12.42 13.02
CA SER A 195 9.99 -13.15 12.19
C SER A 195 9.71 -14.64 12.11
N ALA A 196 9.23 -15.26 13.20
CA ALA A 196 8.88 -16.68 13.21
C ALA A 196 7.66 -16.95 12.33
N GLU A 197 6.63 -16.10 12.41
CA GLU A 197 5.44 -16.20 11.57
C GLU A 197 5.76 -15.99 10.09
N GLN A 198 6.54 -14.96 9.74
CA GLN A 198 6.94 -14.71 8.34
C GLN A 198 7.77 -15.86 7.76
N ARG A 199 8.68 -16.45 8.55
CA ARG A 199 9.40 -17.67 8.14
C ARG A 199 8.45 -18.84 7.90
N SER A 200 7.46 -19.03 8.77
CA SER A 200 6.42 -20.05 8.61
C SER A 200 5.59 -19.83 7.34
N CYS A 201 5.19 -18.58 7.06
CA CYS A 201 4.42 -18.23 5.85
C CYS A 201 5.22 -18.58 4.58
N ARG A 202 6.51 -18.22 4.53
CA ARG A 202 7.38 -18.57 3.39
C ARG A 202 7.57 -20.07 3.23
N ALA A 203 7.70 -20.82 4.32
CA ALA A 203 7.89 -22.26 4.28
C ALA A 203 6.62 -23.02 3.87
N THR A 204 5.44 -22.51 4.23
CA THR A 204 4.16 -23.20 4.04
C THR A 204 3.36 -22.69 2.84
N GLY A 205 3.69 -21.49 2.32
CA GLY A 205 2.87 -20.79 1.33
C GLY A 205 1.55 -20.25 1.89
N LEU A 206 1.31 -20.37 3.19
CA LEU A 206 0.11 -19.85 3.85
C LEU A 206 0.31 -18.38 4.20
N HIS A 207 -0.75 -17.59 4.02
CA HIS A 207 -0.78 -16.19 4.47
C HIS A 207 -0.75 -16.08 6.00
N THR A 208 -0.28 -14.93 6.49
CA THR A 208 -0.20 -14.59 7.92
C THR A 208 -1.53 -14.77 8.63
N SER A 209 -1.51 -15.10 9.94
CA SER A 209 -2.66 -15.48 10.80
C SER A 209 -3.84 -14.50 10.72
N TRP A 210 -3.54 -13.26 10.39
CA TRP A 210 -4.43 -12.10 10.34
C TRP A 210 -4.86 -11.72 8.92
N ALA A 211 -4.34 -12.37 7.87
CA ALA A 211 -4.88 -12.23 6.52
C ALA A 211 -6.32 -12.77 6.45
N PRO A 212 -7.24 -12.09 5.74
CA PRO A 212 -8.62 -12.55 5.55
C PRO A 212 -8.67 -14.02 5.15
N THR A 213 -9.55 -14.80 5.76
CA THR A 213 -9.65 -16.25 5.58
C THR A 213 -9.80 -16.69 4.11
N ALA A 214 -10.41 -15.85 3.27
CA ALA A 214 -10.48 -16.06 1.82
C ALA A 214 -9.09 -16.06 1.14
N GLN A 215 -8.19 -15.14 1.52
CA GLN A 215 -6.84 -15.07 0.96
C GLN A 215 -5.96 -16.26 1.36
N ARG A 216 -6.19 -16.82 2.56
CA ARG A 216 -5.43 -17.99 3.07
C ARG A 216 -5.63 -19.26 2.25
N HIS A 217 -6.80 -19.43 1.63
CA HIS A 217 -7.19 -20.68 0.96
C HIS A 217 -7.27 -20.55 -0.56
N ASP A 218 -7.64 -19.38 -1.08
CA ASP A 218 -7.88 -19.21 -2.52
C ASP A 218 -6.60 -19.21 -3.37
N GLU A 219 -5.45 -18.85 -2.80
CA GLU A 219 -4.17 -18.87 -3.53
C GLU A 219 -3.53 -20.28 -3.61
N ALA A 220 -3.96 -21.21 -2.75
CA ALA A 220 -3.41 -22.57 -2.66
C ALA A 220 -4.12 -23.60 -3.55
N THR A 221 -5.07 -23.18 -4.41
CA THR A 221 -5.79 -24.12 -5.28
C THR A 221 -4.91 -24.61 -6.44
N ALA A 222 -5.08 -25.87 -6.86
CA ALA A 222 -4.29 -26.52 -7.92
C ALA A 222 -4.27 -25.82 -9.29
N SER A 223 -5.12 -24.81 -9.50
CA SER A 223 -5.17 -23.97 -10.70
C SER A 223 -4.28 -22.72 -10.63
N TYR A 224 -3.58 -22.47 -9.52
CA TYR A 224 -2.66 -21.34 -9.40
C TYR A 224 -1.36 -21.62 -10.17
N VAL A 225 -1.10 -20.82 -11.21
CA VAL A 225 0.18 -20.80 -11.91
C VAL A 225 0.88 -19.49 -11.56
N PRO A 226 1.94 -19.50 -10.73
CA PRO A 226 2.67 -18.30 -10.41
C PRO A 226 3.31 -17.73 -11.68
N ALA A 227 3.17 -16.42 -11.86
CA ALA A 227 3.88 -15.75 -12.93
C ALA A 227 5.39 -15.77 -12.65
N PRO A 228 6.23 -15.95 -13.68
CA PRO A 228 7.67 -15.89 -13.49
C PRO A 228 8.07 -14.51 -12.94
N LEU A 229 8.98 -14.50 -11.97
CA LEU A 229 9.54 -13.27 -11.43
C LEU A 229 10.34 -12.53 -12.51
N SER A 230 10.29 -11.20 -12.49
CA SER A 230 11.25 -10.38 -13.24
C SER A 230 12.69 -10.62 -12.76
N GLU A 231 13.70 -10.26 -13.57
CA GLU A 231 15.11 -10.35 -13.18
C GLU A 231 15.40 -9.62 -11.86
N LEU A 232 14.87 -8.41 -11.71
CA LEU A 232 14.95 -7.65 -10.46
C LEU A 232 14.27 -8.39 -9.31
N GLY A 233 13.10 -8.99 -9.55
CA GLY A 233 12.40 -9.81 -8.56
C GLY A 233 13.25 -11.00 -8.11
N ARG A 234 13.83 -11.74 -9.05
CA ARG A 234 14.74 -12.87 -8.77
C ARG A 234 15.92 -12.42 -7.91
N ALA A 235 16.57 -11.31 -8.26
CA ALA A 235 17.68 -10.76 -7.50
C ALA A 235 17.30 -10.38 -6.06
N LEU A 236 16.16 -9.70 -5.87
CA LEU A 236 15.68 -9.27 -4.55
C LEU A 236 15.26 -10.44 -3.64
N TYR A 237 14.73 -11.52 -4.22
CA TYR A 237 14.42 -12.74 -3.49
C TYR A 237 15.64 -13.67 -3.29
N GLY A 238 16.81 -13.33 -3.85
CA GLY A 238 18.01 -14.15 -3.76
C GLY A 238 18.02 -15.37 -4.70
N TYR A 239 17.09 -15.45 -5.67
CA TYR A 239 17.03 -16.48 -6.70
C TYR A 239 17.98 -16.16 -7.88
N GLY A 240 19.26 -15.93 -7.58
CA GLY A 240 20.30 -15.86 -8.61
C GLY A 240 20.61 -17.23 -9.21
N ASP A 241 21.16 -17.29 -10.43
CA ASP A 241 21.52 -18.52 -11.16
C ASP A 241 22.70 -19.31 -10.52
N GLY A 242 22.78 -19.39 -9.18
CA GLY A 242 23.94 -19.92 -8.47
C GLY A 242 23.66 -20.46 -7.06
N GLY A 243 22.56 -21.19 -6.88
CA GLY A 243 22.26 -21.94 -5.66
C GLY A 243 21.68 -23.31 -5.98
#